data_AF-A0A0D0BFE5-F1
#
_entry.id   AF-A0A0D0BFE5-F1
#
_cell.length_a   1.000
_cell.length_b   1.000
_cell.length_c   1.000
_cell.angle_alpha   90.00
_cell.angle_beta   90.00
_cell.angle_gamma   90.00
#
_symmetry.space_group_name_H-M   'P 1'
#
loop_
_entity.id
_entity.type
_entity.pdbx_description
1 polymer ?
#
loop_
_entity_poly.entity_id
_entity_poly.type
_entity_poly.pdbx_seq_one_letter_code
_entity_poly.pdbx_strand_id
1 'polypeptide(L)' 'MLTSVFIRCVLHFWALPLCFAAVYNNLDDLPSKAYDFVIVGGGTAGNVVANRLTETPETSVLVLEAGGT' A
#
# COMPACT_ATOMS: atom_id res chain seq x y z
N MET A 1 -6.12 4.03 -34.50
CA MET A 1 -6.06 2.80 -33.68
C MET A 1 -4.88 2.83 -32.70
N LEU A 2 -3.64 3.08 -33.16
CA LEU A 2 -2.46 3.23 -32.28
C LEU A 2 -2.49 4.43 -31.32
N THR A 3 -3.04 5.58 -31.73
CA THR A 3 -3.14 6.79 -30.88
C THR A 3 -4.16 6.65 -29.73
N SER A 4 -5.21 5.85 -29.94
CA SER A 4 -6.24 5.57 -28.93
C SER A 4 -5.76 4.61 -27.84
N VAL A 5 -4.93 3.62 -28.20
CA VAL A 5 -4.31 2.69 -27.23
C VAL A 5 -3.30 3.41 -26.33
N PHE A 6 -2.51 4.34 -26.88
CA PHE A 6 -1.51 5.09 -26.11
C PHE A 6 -2.16 6.02 -25.06
N ILE A 7 -3.21 6.75 -25.45
CA ILE A 7 -3.97 7.62 -24.54
C ILE A 7 -4.73 6.79 -23.49
N ARG A 8 -5.25 5.61 -23.87
CA ARG A 8 -5.93 4.71 -22.93
C ARG A 8 -4.97 4.12 -21.90
N CYS A 9 -3.74 3.76 -22.27
CA CYS A 9 -2.72 3.30 -21.32
C CYS A 9 -2.30 4.40 -20.34
N VAL A 10 -2.11 5.64 -20.79
CA VAL A 10 -1.71 6.77 -19.92
C VAL A 10 -2.87 7.18 -18.98
N LEU A 11 -4.12 7.16 -19.46
CA LEU A 11 -5.30 7.45 -18.64
C LEU A 11 -5.67 6.30 -17.68
N HIS A 12 -5.39 5.03 -18.03
CA HIS A 12 -5.55 3.90 -17.10
C HIS A 12 -4.43 3.84 -16.05
N PHE A 13 -3.28 4.47 -16.30
CA PHE A 13 -2.17 4.55 -15.33
C PHE A 13 -2.48 5.47 -14.15
N TRP A 14 -3.32 6.50 -14.35
CA TRP A 14 -3.84 7.38 -13.29
C TRP A 14 -5.00 6.78 -12.49
N ALA A 15 -5.52 5.62 -12.91
CA ALA A 15 -6.67 4.96 -12.30
C ALA A 15 -6.30 3.67 -11.55
N LEU A 16 -5.03 3.27 -11.54
CA LEU A 16 -4.57 2.16 -10.72
C LEU A 16 -4.31 2.69 -9.31
N PRO A 17 -4.97 2.15 -8.26
CA PRO A 17 -4.64 2.50 -6.89
C PRO A 17 -3.22 1.99 -6.61
N LEU A 18 -2.24 2.89 -6.72
CA LEU A 18 -0.87 2.61 -6.35
C LEU A 18 -0.79 2.64 -4.82
N CYS A 19 -0.88 1.47 -4.19
CA CYS A 19 -0.53 1.31 -2.79
C CYS A 19 0.99 1.49 -2.64
N PHE A 20 1.43 2.59 -2.03
CA PHE A 20 2.83 2.78 -1.63
C PHE A 20 3.05 2.16 -0.25
N ALA A 21 4.12 1.38 -0.09
CA ALA A 21 4.51 0.79 1.17
C ALA A 21 6.00 1.01 1.42
N ALA A 22 6.36 1.22 2.69
CA ALA A 22 7.74 1.31 3.15
C ALA A 22 7.93 0.30 4.30
N VAL A 23 9.12 -0.30 4.34
CA VAL A 23 9.52 -1.22 5.41
C VAL A 23 10.43 -0.47 6.38
N TYR A 24 10.09 -0.53 7.66
CA TYR A 24 10.86 0.07 8.74
C TYR A 24 11.29 -1.02 9.71
N ASN A 25 12.55 -0.96 10.15
CA ASN A 25 13.11 -1.93 11.09
C ASN A 25 13.03 -1.45 12.55
N ASN A 26 12.87 -0.15 12.76
CA ASN A 26 12.73 0.46 14.09
C ASN A 26 11.45 1.30 14.18
N LEU A 27 10.92 1.42 15.40
CA LEU A 27 9.72 2.20 15.67
C LEU A 27 9.97 3.71 15.58
N ASP A 28 11.20 4.17 15.84
CA ASP A 28 11.56 5.59 15.80
C ASP A 28 11.61 6.16 14.38
N ASP A 29 11.76 5.29 13.37
CA ASP A 29 11.79 5.66 11.96
C ASP A 29 10.39 5.82 11.35
N LEU A 30 9.35 5.40 12.07
CA LEU A 30 7.98 5.56 11.60
C LEU A 30 7.63 7.05 11.52
N PRO A 31 7.01 7.50 10.42
CA PRO A 31 6.45 8.84 10.39
C PRO A 31 5.41 8.95 11.51
N SER A 32 5.53 9.96 12.37
CA SER A 32 4.68 10.16 13.56
C SER A 32 3.23 10.47 13.19
N LYS A 33 2.49 9.45 12.76
CA LYS A 33 1.09 9.50 12.36
C LYS A 33 0.28 8.43 13.09
N ALA A 34 -0.96 8.77 13.40
CA ALA A 34 -1.99 7.77 13.65
C ALA A 34 -2.27 7.02 12.34
N TYR A 35 -2.43 5.70 12.44
CA TYR A 35 -2.86 4.85 11.34
C TYR A 35 -4.33 4.48 11.52
N ASP A 36 -5.07 4.35 10.42
CA ASP A 36 -6.49 3.96 10.45
C ASP A 36 -6.64 2.49 10.85
N PHE A 37 -5.69 1.64 10.43
CA PHE A 37 -5.65 0.23 10.80
C PHE A 37 -4.25 -0.22 11.19
N VAL A 38 -4.20 -1.16 12.15
CA VAL A 38 -2.98 -1.89 12.52
C VAL A 38 -3.23 -3.38 12.31
N ILE A 39 -2.38 -4.01 11.49
CA ILE A 39 -2.40 -5.45 11.22
C ILE A 39 -1.18 -6.07 11.87
N VAL A 40 -1.38 -7.10 12.70
CA VAL A 40 -0.29 -7.86 13.30
C VAL A 40 -0.12 -9.15 12.50
N GLY A 41 1.01 -9.27 11.79
CA GLY A 41 1.35 -10.38 10.90
C GLY A 41 1.40 -9.97 9.42
N GLY A 42 2.59 -9.76 8.87
CA GLY A 42 2.87 -9.44 7.46
C GLY A 42 2.95 -10.64 6.51
N GLY A 43 2.22 -11.72 6.83
CA GLY A 43 2.11 -12.91 5.99
C GLY A 43 1.12 -12.75 4.83
N THR A 44 0.80 -13.84 4.13
CA THR A 44 -0.08 -13.83 2.95
C THR A 44 -1.44 -13.17 3.22
N ALA A 45 -2.09 -13.52 4.33
CA ALA A 45 -3.39 -12.96 4.68
C ALA A 45 -3.29 -11.47 5.08
N GLY A 46 -2.29 -11.12 5.91
CA GLY A 46 -2.09 -9.75 6.38
C GLY A 46 -1.86 -8.78 5.22
N ASN A 47 -1.00 -9.15 4.28
CA ASN A 47 -0.69 -8.30 3.12
C ASN A 47 -1.85 -8.20 2.13
N VAL A 48 -2.65 -9.26 1.96
CA VAL A 48 -3.86 -9.20 1.12
C VAL A 48 -4.88 -8.21 1.72
N VAL A 49 -5.09 -8.27 3.03
CA VAL A 49 -5.99 -7.34 3.72
C VAL A 49 -5.45 -5.91 3.67
N ALA A 50 -4.16 -5.72 3.96
CA ALA A 50 -3.51 -4.42 3.87
C ALA A 50 -3.68 -3.80 2.48
N ASN A 51 -3.38 -4.56 1.43
CA ASN A 51 -3.53 -4.11 0.04
C ASN A 51 -4.96 -3.72 -0.30
N ARG A 52 -5.96 -4.46 0.22
CA ARG A 52 -7.37 -4.14 -0.05
C ARG A 52 -7.83 -2.87 0.67
N LEU A 53 -7.36 -2.65 1.90
CA LEU A 53 -7.68 -1.46 2.67
C LEU A 53 -7.04 -0.20 2.07
N THR A 54 -5.82 -0.31 1.56
CA THR A 54 -5.06 0.80 0.94
C THR A 54 -5.47 1.09 -0.51
N GLU A 55 -6.47 0.39 -1.07
CA GLU A 55 -7.09 0.82 -2.34
C GLU A 55 -7.80 2.16 -2.21
N THR A 56 -8.24 2.52 -1.01
CA THR A 56 -8.74 3.85 -0.67
C THR A 56 -7.55 4.76 -0.36
N PRO A 57 -7.29 5.83 -1.15
CA PRO A 57 -6.10 6.67 -1.01
C PRO A 57 -5.95 7.35 0.36
N GLU A 58 -7.05 7.54 1.07
CA GLU A 58 -7.10 8.16 2.39
C GLU A 58 -6.76 7.18 3.53
N THR A 59 -6.79 5.86 3.27
CA THR A 59 -6.59 4.83 4.29
C THR A 59 -5.11 4.54 4.51
N SER A 60 -4.69 4.66 5.76
CA SER A 60 -3.34 4.32 6.21
C SER A 60 -3.34 3.02 7.03
N VAL A 61 -2.42 2.11 6.71
CA VAL A 61 -2.31 0.80 7.37
C VAL A 61 -0.87 0.59 7.85
N LEU A 62 -0.72 0.25 9.13
CA LEU A 62 0.54 -0.23 9.70
C LEU A 62 0.50 -1.74 9.81
N VAL A 63 1.47 -2.42 9.19
CA VAL A 63 1.64 -3.87 9.30
C VAL A 63 2.84 -4.14 10.20
N LEU A 64 2.63 -4.86 11.30
CA LEU A 64 3.67 -5.28 12.22
C LEU A 64 4.02 -6.74 11.95
N GLU A 65 5.27 -7.02 11.60
CA GLU A 65 5.74 -8.38 11.38
C GLU A 65 6.93 -8.68 12.29
N ALA A 66 6.93 -9.88 12.90
CA ALA A 66 7.99 -10.28 13.83
C ALA A 66 9.27 -10.74 13.12
N GLY A 67 9.23 -10.94 11.81
CA GLY A 67 10.32 -11.40 10.95
C GLY A 67 10.69 -10.40 9.85
N GLY A 68 11.77 -10.73 9.12
CA GLY A 68 12.42 -9.83 8.16
C GLY A 68 13.68 -9.24 8.78
N THR A 69 14.81 -9.93 8.60
CA THR A 69 16.15 -9.48 9.01
C THR A 69 16.75 -8.52 8.00
#